data_AF-A0A261DAP8-F1
#
_entry.id   AF-A0A261DAP8-F1
#
_cell.length_a   1.000
_cell.length_b   1.000
_cell.length_c   1.000
_cell.angle_alpha   90.00
_cell.angle_beta   90.00
_cell.angle_gamma   90.00
#
_symmetry.space_group_name_H-M   'P 1'
#
loop_
_entity.id
_entity.type
_entity.pdbx_description
1 polymer ?
#
loop_
_entity_poly.entity_id
_entity_poly.type
_entity_poly.pdbx_seq_one_letter_code
_entity_poly.pdbx_strand_id
1 'polypeptide(L)'
;MSSSLKQARIESGKTLEEISDYLKIRKQYLEALEEGDLSSMPAEVYVKGYLKLYSNYLGIVLDTGEEDEQELPKDIDFKNRAGSMVSDYKWKKQLIIISILTLIIIPIIFHLILPYE
;
A
#
# COMPACT_ATOMS: atom_id res chain seq x y z
N MET A 1 13.75 -7.23 11.49
CA MET A 1 12.96 -7.10 10.25
C MET A 1 11.51 -7.57 10.42
N SER A 2 11.24 -8.73 11.03
CA SER A 2 9.88 -9.28 11.19
C SER A 2 8.92 -8.43 12.07
N SER A 3 9.42 -7.84 13.16
CA SER A 3 8.57 -7.02 14.05
C SER A 3 8.03 -5.74 13.40
N SER A 4 8.75 -5.18 12.42
CA SER A 4 8.41 -3.89 11.82
C SER A 4 7.18 -3.99 10.90
N LEU A 5 7.05 -5.07 10.12
CA LEU A 5 5.88 -5.30 9.26
C LEU A 5 4.63 -5.54 10.08
N LYS A 6 4.71 -6.43 11.07
CA LYS A 6 3.59 -6.75 11.96
C LYS A 6 3.11 -5.51 12.71
N GLN A 7 4.05 -4.72 13.24
CA GLN A 7 3.73 -3.47 13.92
C GLN A 7 3.07 -2.46 12.98
N ALA A 8 3.65 -2.23 11.80
CA ALA A 8 3.07 -1.32 10.80
C ALA A 8 1.68 -1.76 10.35
N ARG A 9 1.42 -3.07 10.20
CA ARG A 9 0.07 -3.57 9.93
C ARG A 9 -0.88 -3.25 11.08
N ILE A 10 -0.50 -3.52 12.32
CA ILE A 10 -1.33 -3.24 13.50
C ILE A 10 -1.65 -1.74 13.57
N GLU A 11 -0.67 -0.87 13.36
CA GLU A 11 -0.84 0.59 13.33
C GLU A 11 -1.74 1.05 12.18
N SER A 12 -1.72 0.36 11.04
CA SER A 12 -2.64 0.63 9.92
C SER A 12 -4.09 0.20 10.18
N GLY A 13 -4.35 -0.59 11.23
CA GLY A 13 -5.67 -1.12 11.56
C GLY A 13 -6.19 -2.16 10.58
N LYS A 14 -5.32 -2.77 9.76
CA LYS A 14 -5.69 -3.72 8.70
C LYS A 14 -5.49 -5.18 9.12
N THR A 15 -6.42 -6.03 8.71
CA THR A 15 -6.32 -7.49 8.86
C THR A 15 -5.46 -8.09 7.76
N LEU A 16 -4.86 -9.25 8.02
CA LEU A 16 -4.10 -9.96 6.99
C LEU A 16 -5.00 -10.41 5.82
N GLU A 17 -6.26 -10.70 6.09
CA GLU A 17 -7.29 -11.00 5.08
C GLU A 17 -7.49 -9.84 4.10
N GLU A 18 -7.72 -8.62 4.60
CA GLU A 18 -7.88 -7.44 3.75
C GLU A 18 -6.65 -7.21 2.86
N ILE A 19 -5.46 -7.39 3.43
CA ILE A 19 -4.19 -7.17 2.72
C ILE A 19 -3.95 -8.30 1.71
N SER A 20 -4.24 -9.55 2.07
CA SER A 20 -4.20 -10.71 1.18
C SER A 20 -5.10 -10.51 -0.02
N ASP A 21 -6.34 -10.06 0.19
CA ASP A 21 -7.31 -9.80 -0.86
C ASP A 21 -6.89 -8.65 -1.77
N TYR A 22 -6.26 -7.63 -1.21
CA TYR A 22 -5.75 -6.49 -1.95
C TYR A 22 -4.50 -6.85 -2.77
N LEU A 23 -3.47 -7.41 -2.13
CA LEU A 23 -2.18 -7.73 -2.75
C LEU A 23 -2.24 -8.97 -3.64
N LYS A 24 -3.29 -9.79 -3.50
CA LYS A 24 -3.41 -11.11 -4.12
C LYS A 24 -2.22 -12.02 -3.74
N ILE A 25 -1.77 -11.89 -2.50
CA ILE A 25 -0.77 -12.74 -1.86
C ILE A 25 -1.52 -13.58 -0.84
N ARG A 26 -1.29 -14.89 -0.78
CA ARG A 26 -1.94 -15.74 0.23
C ARG A 26 -1.61 -15.23 1.63
N LYS A 27 -2.62 -15.14 2.50
CA LYS A 27 -2.47 -14.79 3.92
C LYS A 27 -1.27 -15.47 4.60
N GLN A 28 -1.13 -16.78 4.40
CA GLN A 28 -0.05 -17.58 4.98
C GLN A 28 1.35 -17.04 4.64
N TYR A 29 1.52 -16.44 3.47
CA TYR A 29 2.79 -15.84 3.07
C TYR A 29 3.02 -14.49 3.74
N LEU A 30 1.97 -13.70 3.96
CA LEU A 30 2.07 -12.45 4.73
C LEU A 30 2.40 -12.73 6.20
N GLU A 31 1.79 -13.78 6.77
CA GLU A 31 2.08 -14.26 8.13
C GLU A 31 3.54 -14.74 8.25
N ALA A 32 4.00 -15.57 7.31
CA ALA A 32 5.39 -15.98 7.21
C ALA A 32 6.38 -14.80 7.11
N LEU A 33 6.03 -13.72 6.40
CA LEU A 33 6.85 -12.50 6.35
C LEU A 33 6.87 -11.75 7.70
N GLU A 34 5.75 -11.72 8.42
CA GLU A 34 5.64 -11.12 9.76
C GLU A 34 6.36 -11.91 10.84
N GLU A 35 6.48 -13.22 10.67
CA GLU A 35 7.12 -14.14 11.62
C GLU A 35 8.59 -14.37 11.29
N GLY A 36 9.00 -14.11 10.04
CA GLY A 36 10.32 -14.44 9.53
C GLY A 36 10.49 -15.93 9.22
N ASP A 37 9.42 -16.72 9.26
CA ASP A 37 9.42 -18.13 8.89
C ASP A 37 9.10 -18.32 7.41
N LEU A 38 10.14 -18.32 6.59
CA LEU A 38 10.04 -18.44 5.14
C LEU A 38 9.91 -19.89 4.66
N SER A 39 9.85 -20.87 5.57
CA SER A 39 9.82 -22.31 5.24
C SER A 39 8.58 -22.72 4.44
N SER A 40 7.49 -21.96 4.60
CA SER A 40 6.20 -22.18 3.91
C SER A 40 6.10 -21.50 2.53
N MET A 41 7.15 -20.79 2.10
CA MET A 41 7.16 -20.03 0.85
C MET A 41 7.39 -20.95 -0.36
N PRO A 42 6.70 -20.70 -1.49
CA PRO A 42 6.77 -21.56 -2.66
C PRO A 42 8.14 -21.52 -3.36
N ALA A 43 8.84 -20.38 -3.33
CA ALA A 43 10.26 -20.28 -3.66
C ALA A 43 10.85 -18.99 -3.06
N GLU A 44 12.13 -19.02 -2.69
CA GLU A 44 12.85 -17.91 -2.05
C GLU A 44 12.85 -16.62 -2.89
N VAL A 45 12.83 -16.76 -4.22
CA VAL A 45 12.75 -15.64 -5.18
C VAL A 45 11.50 -14.77 -5.00
N TYR A 46 10.40 -15.31 -4.45
CA TYR A 46 9.17 -14.55 -4.22
C TYR A 46 9.23 -13.71 -2.94
N VAL A 47 10.10 -14.07 -1.99
CA VAL A 47 10.18 -13.42 -0.68
C VAL A 47 10.49 -11.93 -0.85
N LYS A 48 11.51 -11.58 -1.64
CA LYS A 48 11.89 -10.18 -1.89
C LYS A 48 10.74 -9.39 -2.54
N GLY A 49 10.03 -10.00 -3.49
CA GLY A 49 8.90 -9.38 -4.19
C GLY A 49 7.69 -9.13 -3.28
N TYR A 50 7.30 -10.13 -2.49
CA TYR A 50 6.21 -10.00 -1.52
C TYR A 50 6.56 -9.04 -0.40
N LEU A 51 7.80 -9.08 0.09
CA LEU A 51 8.31 -8.17 1.10
C LEU A 51 8.19 -6.72 0.64
N LYS A 52 8.61 -6.42 -0.59
CA LYS A 52 8.52 -5.08 -1.19
C LYS A 52 7.08 -4.64 -1.43
N LEU A 53 6.21 -5.53 -1.93
CA LEU A 53 4.79 -5.21 -2.08
C LEU A 53 4.14 -4.89 -0.74
N TYR A 54 4.44 -5.71 0.28
CA TYR A 54 3.84 -5.58 1.58
C TYR A 54 4.32 -4.32 2.31
N SER A 55 5.62 -4.02 2.26
CA SER A 55 6.16 -2.78 2.82
C SER A 55 5.61 -1.53 2.14
N ASN A 56 5.48 -1.56 0.80
CA ASN A 56 4.88 -0.46 0.04
C ASN A 56 3.40 -0.26 0.42
N TYR A 57 2.65 -1.35 0.60
CA TYR A 57 1.27 -1.27 1.05
C TYR A 57 1.15 -0.64 2.44
N LEU A 58 2.05 -1.02 3.36
CA LEU A 58 2.12 -0.48 4.71
C LEU A 58 2.74 0.93 4.79
N GLY A 59 3.27 1.45 3.68
CA GLY A 59 3.91 2.77 3.63
C GLY A 59 5.24 2.84 4.38
N ILE A 60 5.89 1.70 4.62
CA ILE A 60 7.19 1.63 5.30
C ILE A 60 8.31 1.36 4.30
N VAL A 61 9.45 2.02 4.52
CA VAL A 61 10.68 1.75 3.76
C VAL A 61 11.44 0.67 4.52
N LEU A 62 11.60 -0.50 3.90
CA LEU A 62 12.47 -1.52 4.44
C LEU A 62 13.90 -1.19 4.01
N ASP A 63 14.78 -1.02 5.00
CA ASP A 63 16.23 -1.01 4.79
C ASP A 63 16.66 -2.45 4.50
N THR A 64 16.36 -2.89 3.28
CA THR A 64 16.81 -4.19 2.78
C THR A 64 18.14 -3.90 2.13
N GLY A 65 19.22 -4.11 2.89
CA GLY A 65 20.58 -3.86 2.42
C GLY A 65 20.80 -4.43 1.03
N GLU A 66 21.13 -3.51 0.14
CA GLU A 66 21.77 -3.68 -1.15
C GLU A 66 20.97 -4.22 -2.35
N GLU A 67 21.27 -3.51 -3.43
CA GLU A 67 20.93 -3.67 -4.83
C GLU A 67 21.38 -5.05 -5.31
N ASP A 68 20.43 -5.96 -5.48
CA ASP A 68 20.69 -7.16 -6.27
C ASP A 68 19.54 -7.30 -7.25
N GLU A 69 19.78 -6.82 -8.48
CA GLU A 69 18.97 -7.03 -9.68
C GLU A 69 18.98 -8.51 -10.09
N GLN A 70 18.66 -9.42 -9.17
CA GLN A 70 18.26 -10.76 -9.59
C GLN A 70 16.93 -10.57 -10.32
N GLU A 71 16.98 -10.64 -11.66
CA GLU A 71 15.83 -10.50 -12.55
C GLU A 71 14.68 -11.33 -11.98
N LEU A 72 13.70 -10.63 -11.40
CA LEU A 72 12.46 -11.24 -10.96
C LEU A 72 11.90 -12.06 -12.13
N PRO A 73 11.36 -13.26 -11.89
CA PRO A 73 10.75 -14.07 -12.94
C PRO A 73 9.79 -13.20 -13.76
N LYS A 74 10.05 -13.07 -15.07
CA LYS A 74 9.33 -12.15 -15.97
C LYS A 74 7.85 -12.46 -16.13
N ASP A 75 7.42 -13.64 -15.69
CA ASP A 75 6.03 -14.09 -15.68
C ASP A 75 5.22 -13.54 -14.51
N ILE A 76 5.88 -13.01 -13.46
CA ILE A 76 5.17 -12.45 -12.32
C ILE A 76 5.10 -10.95 -12.48
N ASP A 77 3.90 -10.49 -12.81
CA ASP A 77 3.58 -9.08 -12.95
C ASP A 77 3.53 -8.33 -11.59
N PHE A 78 4.62 -8.38 -10.83
CA PHE A 78 4.80 -7.63 -9.59
C PHE A 78 4.88 -6.13 -9.86
N LYS A 79 5.51 -5.74 -10.97
CA LYS A 79 5.79 -4.33 -11.29
C LYS A 79 4.52 -3.58 -11.65
N ASN A 80 3.62 -4.13 -12.47
CA ASN A 80 2.36 -3.45 -12.78
C ASN A 80 1.39 -3.49 -11.59
N ARG A 81 1.39 -4.57 -10.79
CA ARG A 81 0.59 -4.64 -9.55
C ARG A 81 1.04 -3.60 -8.52
N ALA A 82 2.33 -3.49 -8.24
CA ALA A 82 2.85 -2.46 -7.32
C ALA A 82 2.56 -1.03 -7.83
N GLY A 83 2.75 -0.79 -9.12
CA GLY A 83 2.54 0.52 -9.74
C GLY A 83 1.08 0.97 -9.70
N SER A 84 0.15 0.08 -10.03
CA SER A 84 -1.29 0.37 -9.96
C SER A 84 -1.76 0.62 -8.52
N MET A 85 -1.29 -0.16 -7.55
CA MET A 85 -1.66 -0.01 -6.13
C MET A 85 -1.26 1.35 -5.55
N VAL A 86 -0.03 1.81 -5.80
CA VAL A 86 0.45 3.11 -5.32
C VAL A 86 -0.27 4.27 -6.02
N SER A 87 -0.65 4.09 -7.29
CA SER A 87 -1.38 5.09 -8.07
C SER A 87 -2.81 5.29 -7.54
N ASP A 88 -3.53 4.21 -7.26
CA ASP A 88 -4.93 4.25 -6.83
C ASP A 88 -5.11 5.01 -5.51
N TYR A 89 -4.18 4.87 -4.58
CA TYR A 89 -4.20 5.62 -3.32
C TYR A 89 -3.99 7.13 -3.53
N LYS A 90 -3.04 7.52 -4.40
CA LYS A 90 -2.77 8.94 -4.70
C LYS A 90 -3.96 9.64 -5.36
N TRP A 91 -4.67 8.96 -6.26
CA TRP A 91 -5.84 9.50 -6.95
C TRP A 91 -7.05 9.67 -6.03
N LYS A 92 -7.33 8.70 -5.15
CA LYS A 92 -8.41 8.83 -4.17
C LYS A 92 -8.17 9.98 -3.18
N LYS A 93 -6.93 10.20 -2.76
CA LYS A 93 -6.57 11.33 -1.89
C LYS A 93 -6.79 12.70 -2.56
N GLN A 94 -6.49 12.82 -3.85
CA GLN A 94 -6.74 14.05 -4.64
C GLN A 94 -8.23 14.37 -4.74
N LEU A 95 -9.08 13.36 -4.98
CA LEU A 95 -10.53 13.54 -5.07
C LEU A 95 -11.15 14.00 -3.74
N ILE A 96 -10.66 13.48 -2.61
CA ILE A 96 -11.11 13.92 -1.27
C ILE A 96 -10.78 15.41 -1.04
N ILE A 97 -9.56 15.85 -1.39
CA ILE A 97 -9.15 17.24 -1.24
C ILE A 97 -9.99 18.17 -2.12
N ILE A 98 -10.22 17.79 -3.39
CA ILE A 98 -11.07 18.55 -4.32
C ILE A 98 -12.50 18.67 -3.78
N SER A 99 -13.06 17.58 -3.25
CA SER A 99 -14.40 17.58 -2.64
C SER A 99 -14.52 18.53 -1.45
N ILE A 100 -13.47 18.70 -0.66
CA ILE A 100 -13.47 19.62 0.49
C ILE A 100 -13.39 21.07 0.00
N LEU A 101 -12.56 21.35 -1.01
CA LEU A 101 -12.39 22.69 -1.57
C LEU A 101 -13.69 23.20 -2.22
N THR A 102 -14.39 22.36 -2.97
CA THR A 102 -15.66 22.77 -3.61
C THR A 102 -16.73 23.12 -2.57
N LEU A 103 -16.81 22.37 -1.47
CA LEU A 103 -17.76 22.59 -0.38
C LEU A 103 -17.53 23.91 0.36
N ILE A 104 -16.30 24.40 0.43
CA ILE A 104 -15.94 25.68 1.05
C ILE A 104 -16.16 26.86 0.09
N ILE A 105 -15.83 26.68 -1.19
CA ILE A 105 -15.90 27.76 -2.19
C ILE A 105 -17.34 28.15 -2.53
N ILE A 106 -18.27 27.20 -2.62
CA ILE A 106 -19.69 27.45 -2.95
C ILE A 106 -20.36 28.46 -1.98
N PRO A 107 -20.29 28.29 -0.64
CA PRO A 107 -20.88 29.26 0.29
C PRO A 107 -20.22 30.63 0.25
N ILE A 108 -18.90 30.70 0.02
CA ILE A 108 -18.18 31.98 -0.11
C ILE A 108 -18.69 32.75 -1.32
N ILE A 109 -18.87 32.06 -2.46
CA ILE A 109 -19.43 32.65 -3.68
C ILE A 109 -20.88 33.09 -3.44
N PHE A 110 -21.69 32.27 -2.77
CA PHE A 110 -23.07 32.60 -2.45
C PHE A 110 -23.19 33.86 -1.58
N HIS A 111 -22.34 33.98 -0.55
CA HIS A 111 -22.30 35.17 0.32
C HIS A 111 -21.80 36.42 -0.43
N LEU A 112 -20.91 36.27 -1.40
CA LEU A 112 -20.44 37.39 -2.23
C LEU A 112 -21.50 37.88 -3.22
N ILE A 113 -22.35 36.98 -3.73
CA ILE A 113 -23.39 37.27 -4.73
C ILE A 113 -24.67 37.83 -4.10
N LEU A 114 -25.04 37.39 -2.90
CA LEU A 114 -26.19 37.90 -2.16
C LEU A 114 -25.71 38.72 -0.96
N PRO A 115 -25.34 39.99 -1.14
CA PRO A 115 -25.09 40.88 -0.02
C PRO A 115 -26.41 41.02 0.75
N TYR A 116 -26.39 40.63 2.02
CA TYR A 116 -27.53 40.79 2.93
C TYR A 116 -27.83 42.30 3.06
N GLU A 117 -28.98 42.74 2.54
CA GLU A 117 -29.57 44.06 2.80
C GLU A 117 -30.14 44.15 4.22
#